data_AF-A0A968R9D9-F1
#
_entry.id   AF-A0A968R9D9-F1
#
_cell.length_a   1.000
_cell.length_b   1.000
_cell.length_c   1.000
_cell.angle_alpha   90.00
_cell.angle_beta   90.00
_cell.angle_gamma   90.00
#
_symmetry.space_group_name_H-M   'P 1'
#
loop_
_entity.id
_entity.type
_entity.pdbx_description
1 polymer ?
#
loop_
_entity_poly.entity_id
_entity_poly.type
_entity_poly.pdbx_seq_one_letter_code
_entity_poly.pdbx_strand_id
1 'polypeptide(L)'
;MTPLTQVRRPMGTEQNEEITIISVAKQQSHNPEIQKIVETCIDRLIEFDADLLTVKSLINLWNILKQINDFQIIEKLVMRIQPAIEIHCPEEVKYLTESELSNWFKCFTILKLLLEEYPICEKEPSVLIFVKDLSENENLEDAIKKQLDEWLNNIDPNFKPRASNTSGTRELQAYLMIAINPEKKNQVRAIATILCISPTGKQKEISVHLNPQSNERGVLCTRKKLPNIIEQFIQKVYRMFSKLQKIYWGVFVTI
;
A
#
# COMPACT_ATOMS: atom_id res chain seq x y z
N MET A 1 9.28 -44.91 -13.16
CA MET A 1 9.23 -43.76 -12.22
C MET A 1 9.73 -42.54 -12.97
N THR A 2 8.81 -41.72 -13.44
CA THR A 2 9.11 -40.53 -14.26
C THR A 2 9.34 -39.34 -13.32
N PRO A 3 10.40 -38.52 -13.50
CA PRO A 3 10.63 -37.38 -12.62
C PRO A 3 9.62 -36.28 -12.91
N LEU A 4 9.05 -35.70 -11.85
CA LEU A 4 8.23 -34.50 -11.89
C LEU A 4 9.07 -33.31 -12.37
N THR A 5 8.79 -32.84 -13.58
CA THR A 5 9.30 -31.58 -14.11
C THR A 5 8.73 -30.44 -13.27
N GLN A 6 9.59 -29.76 -12.51
CA GLN A 6 9.24 -28.48 -11.90
C GLN A 6 9.04 -27.46 -13.02
N VAL A 7 7.79 -27.06 -13.24
CA VAL A 7 7.43 -25.92 -14.06
C VAL A 7 7.90 -24.67 -13.31
N ARG A 8 9.08 -24.17 -13.66
CA ARG A 8 9.48 -22.79 -13.36
C ARG A 8 8.56 -21.88 -14.16
N ARG A 9 7.71 -21.09 -13.50
CA ARG A 9 7.10 -19.92 -14.15
C ARG A 9 8.22 -18.95 -14.50
N PRO A 10 8.28 -18.41 -15.72
CA PRO A 10 9.21 -17.36 -16.07
C PRO A 10 8.79 -16.06 -15.37
N MET A 11 9.52 -15.66 -14.33
CA MET A 11 9.48 -14.27 -13.85
C MET A 11 10.17 -13.40 -14.90
N GLY A 12 9.40 -12.64 -15.68
CA GLY A 12 9.99 -11.71 -16.66
C GLY A 12 9.06 -11.12 -17.73
N THR A 13 7.85 -11.64 -17.93
CA THR A 13 6.92 -11.11 -18.96
C THR A 13 5.75 -10.32 -18.38
N GLU A 14 5.15 -10.78 -17.29
CA GLU A 14 3.92 -10.18 -16.72
C GLU A 14 4.15 -8.77 -16.15
N GLN A 15 5.18 -8.57 -15.32
CA GLN A 15 5.54 -7.24 -14.80
C GLN A 15 5.89 -6.23 -15.91
N ASN A 16 6.46 -6.70 -17.03
CA ASN A 16 6.77 -5.85 -18.17
C ASN A 16 5.50 -5.42 -18.92
N GLU A 17 4.48 -6.27 -18.96
CA GLU A 17 3.18 -5.96 -19.58
C GLU A 17 2.39 -4.94 -18.74
N GLU A 18 2.36 -5.09 -17.42
CA GLU A 18 1.69 -4.16 -16.49
C GLU A 18 2.28 -2.75 -16.55
N ILE A 19 3.62 -2.63 -16.46
CA ILE A 19 4.33 -1.35 -16.57
C ILE A 19 4.07 -0.71 -17.94
N THR A 20 4.01 -1.52 -19.00
CA THR A 20 3.71 -1.04 -20.35
C THR A 20 2.28 -0.49 -20.46
N ILE A 21 1.29 -1.20 -19.94
CA ILE A 21 -0.12 -0.77 -19.98
C ILE A 21 -0.31 0.52 -19.19
N ILE A 22 0.24 0.63 -17.97
CA ILE A 22 0.14 1.84 -17.15
C ILE A 22 0.82 3.03 -17.83
N SER A 23 2.00 2.80 -18.44
CA SER A 23 2.73 3.85 -19.17
C SER A 23 1.95 4.36 -20.39
N VAL A 24 1.34 3.44 -21.16
CA VAL A 24 0.48 3.80 -22.30
C VAL A 24 -0.78 4.52 -21.83
N ALA A 25 -1.42 4.03 -20.75
CA ALA A 25 -2.59 4.65 -20.14
C ALA A 25 -2.33 6.08 -19.67
N LYS A 26 -1.16 6.35 -19.10
CA LYS A 26 -0.74 7.71 -18.75
C LYS A 26 -0.64 8.61 -19.98
N GLN A 27 0.09 8.18 -21.02
CA GLN A 27 0.31 8.98 -22.24
C GLN A 27 -0.97 9.20 -23.05
N GLN A 28 -1.90 8.24 -22.99
CA GLN A 28 -3.15 8.25 -23.75
C GLN A 28 -4.36 8.24 -22.82
N SER A 29 -4.28 8.99 -21.72
CA SER A 29 -5.34 9.00 -20.69
C SER A 29 -6.69 9.51 -21.20
N HIS A 30 -6.77 10.12 -22.37
CA HIS A 30 -8.04 10.54 -22.98
C HIS A 30 -8.62 9.50 -23.97
N ASN A 31 -7.90 8.39 -24.21
CA ASN A 31 -8.31 7.38 -25.17
C ASN A 31 -9.27 6.36 -24.52
N PRO A 32 -10.53 6.25 -24.99
CA PRO A 32 -11.51 5.34 -24.42
C PRO A 32 -11.16 3.85 -24.61
N GLU A 33 -10.43 3.49 -25.69
CA GLU A 33 -9.99 2.11 -25.91
C GLU A 33 -8.94 1.71 -24.87
N ILE A 34 -8.03 2.62 -24.52
CA ILE A 34 -7.04 2.38 -23.47
C ILE A 34 -7.71 2.26 -22.11
N GLN A 35 -8.71 3.10 -21.83
CA GLN A 35 -9.50 2.97 -20.62
C GLN A 35 -10.14 1.58 -20.50
N LYS A 36 -10.77 1.09 -21.58
CA LYS A 36 -11.41 -0.22 -21.62
C LYS A 36 -10.42 -1.36 -21.40
N ILE A 37 -9.20 -1.23 -21.92
CA ILE A 37 -8.11 -2.19 -21.65
C ILE A 37 -7.78 -2.19 -20.15
N VAL A 38 -7.61 -1.03 -19.52
CA VAL A 38 -7.34 -0.93 -18.08
C VAL A 38 -8.48 -1.52 -17.26
N GLU A 39 -9.74 -1.24 -17.59
CA GLU A 39 -10.90 -1.83 -16.91
C GLU A 39 -10.92 -3.36 -17.01
N THR A 40 -10.55 -3.91 -18.16
CA THR A 40 -10.53 -5.36 -18.39
C THR A 40 -9.37 -6.05 -17.67
N CYS A 41 -8.29 -5.31 -17.38
CA CYS A 41 -7.08 -5.83 -16.75
C CYS A 41 -6.89 -5.35 -15.31
N ILE A 42 -7.90 -4.75 -14.69
CA ILE A 42 -7.77 -4.13 -13.36
C ILE A 42 -7.33 -5.12 -12.27
N ASP A 43 -7.72 -6.39 -12.41
CA ASP A 43 -7.34 -7.50 -11.52
C ASP A 43 -5.86 -7.86 -11.56
N ARG A 44 -5.20 -7.55 -12.66
CA ARG A 44 -3.75 -7.74 -12.84
C ARG A 44 -2.98 -6.46 -12.54
N LEU A 45 -3.59 -5.32 -12.82
CA LEU A 45 -2.96 -4.01 -12.66
C LEU A 45 -2.98 -3.49 -11.23
N ILE A 46 -3.90 -3.99 -10.39
CA ILE A 46 -4.00 -3.66 -8.97
C ILE A 46 -3.97 -4.96 -8.20
N GLU A 47 -2.95 -5.16 -7.37
CA GLU A 47 -2.92 -6.26 -6.41
C GLU A 47 -3.79 -5.86 -5.20
N PHE A 48 -4.85 -6.63 -4.91
CA PHE A 48 -5.77 -6.37 -3.80
C PHE A 48 -6.28 -7.67 -3.18
N ASP A 49 -6.85 -7.57 -1.97
CA ASP A 49 -7.50 -8.69 -1.29
C ASP A 49 -8.80 -9.08 -2.03
N ALA A 50 -8.70 -10.13 -2.86
CA ALA A 50 -9.81 -10.64 -3.65
C ALA A 50 -10.90 -11.33 -2.81
N ASP A 51 -10.62 -11.67 -1.56
CA ASP A 51 -11.63 -12.18 -0.62
C ASP A 51 -12.51 -11.03 -0.09
N LEU A 52 -11.95 -9.82 -0.02
CA LEU A 52 -12.66 -8.60 0.37
C LEU A 52 -13.38 -7.94 -0.81
N LEU A 53 -12.69 -7.74 -1.92
CA LEU A 53 -13.21 -7.00 -3.07
C LEU A 53 -13.28 -7.88 -4.30
N THR A 54 -14.28 -7.65 -5.13
CA THR A 54 -14.33 -8.27 -6.46
C THR A 54 -13.93 -7.25 -7.52
N VAL A 55 -13.40 -7.73 -8.65
CA VAL A 55 -13.11 -6.90 -9.84
C VAL A 55 -14.31 -6.04 -10.23
N LYS A 56 -15.51 -6.62 -10.23
CA LYS A 56 -16.76 -5.92 -10.51
C LYS A 56 -17.02 -4.80 -9.51
N SER A 57 -16.75 -5.03 -8.22
CA SER A 57 -16.88 -4.02 -7.18
C SER A 57 -15.92 -2.85 -7.40
N LEU A 58 -14.66 -3.14 -7.76
CA LEU A 58 -13.66 -2.11 -8.05
C LEU A 58 -14.02 -1.26 -9.28
N ILE A 59 -14.48 -1.90 -10.36
CA ILE A 59 -14.96 -1.18 -11.55
C ILE A 59 -16.18 -0.30 -11.20
N ASN A 60 -17.07 -0.78 -10.35
CA ASN A 60 -18.20 0.02 -9.87
C ASN A 60 -17.71 1.25 -9.08
N LEU A 61 -16.81 1.05 -8.11
CA LEU A 61 -16.22 2.15 -7.34
C LEU A 61 -15.52 3.16 -8.26
N TRP A 62 -14.73 2.69 -9.21
CA TRP A 62 -14.06 3.54 -10.19
C TRP A 62 -15.06 4.41 -10.98
N ASN A 63 -16.18 3.82 -11.42
CA ASN A 63 -17.23 4.55 -12.13
C ASN A 63 -17.94 5.58 -11.25
N ILE A 64 -18.06 5.34 -9.93
CA ILE A 64 -18.56 6.33 -8.97
C ILE A 64 -17.55 7.48 -8.85
N LEU A 65 -16.27 7.18 -8.62
CA LEU A 65 -15.23 8.20 -8.41
C LEU A 65 -15.06 9.12 -9.63
N LYS A 66 -15.20 8.59 -10.84
CA LYS A 66 -15.11 9.38 -12.09
C LYS A 66 -16.17 10.49 -12.21
N GLN A 67 -17.29 10.38 -11.48
CA GLN A 67 -18.35 11.39 -11.49
C GLN A 67 -17.98 12.62 -10.65
N ILE A 68 -16.94 12.53 -9.82
CA ILE A 68 -16.52 13.59 -8.91
C ILE A 68 -15.69 14.61 -9.68
N ASN A 69 -16.21 15.84 -9.77
CA ASN A 69 -15.54 16.93 -10.48
C ASN A 69 -14.47 17.62 -9.63
N ASP A 70 -14.68 17.72 -8.31
CA ASP A 70 -13.70 18.29 -7.39
C ASP A 70 -12.72 17.22 -6.90
N PHE A 71 -11.66 17.06 -7.67
CA PHE A 71 -10.62 16.08 -7.37
C PHE A 71 -9.79 16.44 -6.12
N GLN A 72 -9.82 17.70 -5.66
CA GLN A 72 -9.08 18.10 -4.46
C GLN A 72 -9.66 17.45 -3.20
N ILE A 73 -10.97 17.16 -3.18
CA ILE A 73 -11.61 16.42 -2.10
C ILE A 73 -10.97 15.03 -1.99
N ILE A 74 -10.83 14.36 -3.12
CA ILE A 74 -10.29 13.00 -3.17
C ILE A 74 -8.82 12.97 -2.77
N GLU A 75 -8.01 13.87 -3.34
CA GLU A 75 -6.59 13.98 -3.03
C GLU A 75 -6.35 14.21 -1.53
N LYS A 76 -7.06 15.18 -0.92
CA LYS A 76 -6.93 15.46 0.52
C LYS A 76 -7.27 14.26 1.40
N LEU A 77 -8.29 13.48 1.02
CA LEU A 77 -8.69 12.29 1.76
C LEU A 77 -7.65 11.17 1.65
N VAL A 78 -7.13 10.92 0.45
CA VAL A 78 -6.07 9.91 0.23
C VAL A 78 -4.82 10.27 1.03
N MET A 79 -4.37 11.52 0.98
CA MET A 79 -3.20 11.99 1.75
C MET A 79 -3.41 11.89 3.26
N ARG A 80 -4.64 12.07 3.74
CA ARG A 80 -4.96 11.92 5.16
C ARG A 80 -4.88 10.46 5.61
N ILE A 81 -5.42 9.55 4.81
CA ILE A 81 -5.47 8.11 5.12
C ILE A 81 -4.07 7.49 4.98
N GLN A 82 -3.29 7.95 4.01
CA GLN A 82 -1.93 7.48 3.75
C GLN A 82 -0.91 8.64 3.78
N PRO A 83 -0.57 9.19 4.95
CA PRO A 83 0.27 10.39 5.07
C PRO A 83 1.72 10.21 4.59
N ALA A 84 2.17 8.97 4.39
CA ALA A 84 3.51 8.67 3.89
C ALA A 84 3.54 8.42 2.36
N ILE A 85 2.40 8.48 1.68
CA ILE A 85 2.26 8.10 0.27
C ILE A 85 3.16 8.91 -0.67
N GLU A 86 3.36 10.21 -0.38
CA GLU A 86 4.24 11.08 -1.18
C GLU A 86 5.69 10.63 -1.18
N ILE A 87 6.13 9.96 -0.11
CA ILE A 87 7.52 9.50 0.04
C ILE A 87 7.74 8.21 -0.72
N HIS A 88 6.68 7.43 -0.87
CA HIS A 88 6.72 6.03 -1.20
C HIS A 88 6.26 5.74 -2.62
N CYS A 89 5.29 6.52 -3.09
CA CYS A 89 4.74 6.51 -4.43
C CYS A 89 4.78 7.94 -5.02
N PRO A 90 5.97 8.59 -5.07
CA PRO A 90 6.08 9.99 -5.48
C PRO A 90 5.60 10.22 -6.93
N GLU A 91 5.74 9.22 -7.80
CA GLU A 91 5.26 9.31 -9.18
C GLU A 91 3.74 9.25 -9.26
N GLU A 92 3.10 8.30 -8.57
CA GLU A 92 1.64 8.19 -8.51
C GLU A 92 1.00 9.45 -7.90
N VAL A 93 1.58 9.98 -6.83
CA VAL A 93 1.12 11.25 -6.23
C VAL A 93 1.21 12.39 -7.24
N LYS A 94 2.30 12.46 -8.01
CA LYS A 94 2.45 13.48 -9.05
C LYS A 94 1.30 13.41 -10.07
N TYR A 95 0.88 12.21 -10.48
CA TYR A 95 -0.23 12.02 -11.43
C TYR A 95 -1.55 12.61 -10.93
N LEU A 96 -1.79 12.63 -9.62
CA LEU A 96 -3.00 13.23 -9.06
C LEU A 96 -3.06 14.74 -9.34
N THR A 97 -1.91 15.41 -9.33
CA THR A 97 -1.77 16.86 -9.54
C THR A 97 -1.61 17.28 -11.01
N GLU A 98 -1.25 16.37 -11.91
CA GLU A 98 -1.02 16.67 -13.34
C GLU A 98 -2.33 17.03 -14.05
N SER A 99 -2.45 18.26 -14.60
CA SER A 99 -3.68 18.74 -15.22
C SER A 99 -4.02 18.08 -16.55
N GLU A 100 -3.01 17.58 -17.27
CA GLU A 100 -3.18 16.90 -18.56
C GLU A 100 -3.66 15.44 -18.44
N LEU A 101 -3.77 14.89 -17.23
CA LEU A 101 -4.27 13.53 -17.03
C LEU A 101 -5.78 13.53 -16.86
N SER A 102 -6.45 12.60 -17.54
CA SER A 102 -7.90 12.44 -17.41
C SER A 102 -8.31 12.00 -16.01
N ASN A 103 -9.51 12.39 -15.58
CA ASN A 103 -10.04 12.03 -14.27
C ASN A 103 -10.11 10.50 -14.06
N TRP A 104 -10.39 9.72 -15.11
CA TRP A 104 -10.44 8.27 -14.96
C TRP A 104 -9.07 7.70 -14.60
N PHE A 105 -8.00 8.21 -15.20
CA PHE A 105 -6.65 7.70 -14.95
C PHE A 105 -6.23 8.05 -13.52
N LYS A 106 -6.53 9.26 -13.08
CA LYS A 106 -6.28 9.65 -11.68
C LYS A 106 -7.09 8.81 -10.69
N CYS A 107 -8.35 8.49 -10.99
CA CYS A 107 -9.16 7.57 -10.17
C CYS A 107 -8.56 6.17 -10.12
N PHE A 108 -8.06 5.66 -11.25
CA PHE A 108 -7.31 4.40 -11.28
C PHE A 108 -6.07 4.46 -10.39
N THR A 109 -5.29 5.54 -10.46
CA THR A 109 -4.12 5.75 -9.60
C THR A 109 -4.50 5.75 -8.11
N ILE A 110 -5.60 6.41 -7.73
CA ILE A 110 -6.09 6.38 -6.33
C ILE A 110 -6.46 4.98 -5.90
N LEU A 111 -7.20 4.23 -6.73
CA LEU A 111 -7.58 2.86 -6.40
C LEU A 111 -6.35 1.99 -6.21
N LYS A 112 -5.36 2.10 -7.12
CA LYS A 112 -4.08 1.42 -7.00
C LYS A 112 -3.42 1.73 -5.65
N LEU A 113 -3.30 3.01 -5.30
CA LEU A 113 -2.69 3.46 -4.06
C LEU A 113 -3.41 2.98 -2.78
N LEU A 114 -4.74 2.97 -2.78
CA LEU A 114 -5.55 2.56 -1.62
C LEU A 114 -5.59 1.04 -1.42
N LEU A 115 -5.29 0.28 -2.46
CA LEU A 115 -5.40 -1.18 -2.50
C LEU A 115 -4.05 -1.88 -2.40
N GLU A 116 -2.98 -1.26 -2.91
CA GLU A 116 -1.63 -1.78 -2.75
C GLU A 116 -1.22 -1.76 -1.27
N GLU A 117 -0.55 -2.84 -0.83
CA GLU A 117 -0.07 -3.03 0.56
C GLU A 117 1.10 -2.09 0.89
N TYR A 118 0.83 -0.79 0.93
CA TYR A 118 1.75 0.21 1.47
C TYR A 118 1.51 0.33 2.98
N PRO A 119 2.53 0.31 3.87
CA PRO A 119 2.40 0.18 5.32
C PRO A 119 1.10 0.76 5.88
N ILE A 120 0.12 -0.13 6.05
CA ILE A 120 -1.24 0.23 6.43
C ILE A 120 -1.18 0.57 7.93
N CYS A 121 -1.44 1.83 8.26
CA CYS A 121 -1.52 2.31 9.64
C CYS A 121 -2.80 1.83 10.36
N GLU A 122 -3.71 1.22 9.61
CA GLU A 122 -5.08 0.97 10.02
C GLU A 122 -5.35 -0.52 10.09
N LYS A 123 -6.19 -0.93 11.05
CA LYS A 123 -6.63 -2.33 11.18
C LYS A 123 -7.63 -2.74 10.09
N GLU A 124 -8.05 -1.76 9.30
CA GLU A 124 -9.13 -1.86 8.34
C GLU A 124 -8.57 -1.43 6.96
N PRO A 125 -9.10 -1.99 5.85
CA PRO A 125 -8.62 -1.68 4.51
C PRO A 125 -8.79 -0.20 4.15
N SER A 126 -7.72 0.45 3.70
CA SER A 126 -7.69 1.90 3.40
C SER A 126 -8.80 2.34 2.44
N VAL A 127 -9.14 1.51 1.45
CA VAL A 127 -10.21 1.79 0.50
C VAL A 127 -11.59 1.90 1.15
N LEU A 128 -11.88 1.10 2.18
CA LEU A 128 -13.18 1.17 2.87
C LEU A 128 -13.28 2.43 3.72
N ILE A 129 -12.19 2.78 4.40
CA ILE A 129 -12.07 4.01 5.19
C ILE A 129 -12.20 5.22 4.27
N PHE A 130 -11.52 5.19 3.12
CA PHE A 130 -11.61 6.23 2.08
C PHE A 130 -13.04 6.41 1.57
N VAL A 131 -13.72 5.33 1.19
CA VAL A 131 -15.10 5.40 0.69
C VAL A 131 -16.03 5.98 1.77
N LYS A 132 -15.85 5.55 3.02
CA LYS A 132 -16.66 6.03 4.14
C LYS A 132 -16.43 7.51 4.44
N ASP A 133 -15.18 7.94 4.48
CA ASP A 133 -14.82 9.34 4.70
C ASP A 133 -15.26 10.24 3.54
N LEU A 134 -15.23 9.72 2.31
CA LEU A 134 -15.68 10.41 1.12
C LEU A 134 -17.21 10.56 1.12
N SER A 135 -17.96 9.52 1.52
CA SER A 135 -19.43 9.60 1.59
C SER A 135 -19.93 10.56 2.68
N GLU A 136 -19.13 10.80 3.72
CA GLU A 136 -19.42 11.78 4.77
C GLU A 136 -18.94 13.21 4.44
N ASN A 137 -18.29 13.43 3.30
CA ASN A 137 -17.75 14.75 2.94
C ASN A 137 -18.87 15.75 2.61
N GLU A 138 -18.93 16.86 3.33
CA GLU A 138 -19.99 17.87 3.17
C GLU A 138 -20.09 18.44 1.74
N ASN A 139 -18.95 18.56 1.05
CA ASN A 139 -18.87 19.17 -0.28
C ASN A 139 -19.17 18.19 -1.44
N LEU A 140 -19.41 16.91 -1.13
CA LEU A 140 -19.73 15.92 -2.15
C LEU A 140 -21.24 15.91 -2.47
N GLU A 141 -21.58 15.71 -3.74
CA GLU A 141 -22.99 15.62 -4.18
C GLU A 141 -23.70 14.42 -3.53
N ASP A 142 -24.93 14.63 -3.04
CA ASP A 142 -25.70 13.61 -2.31
C ASP A 142 -25.98 12.35 -3.14
N ALA A 143 -26.12 12.50 -4.47
CA ALA A 143 -26.27 11.36 -5.38
C ALA A 143 -25.01 10.47 -5.41
N ILE A 144 -23.82 11.05 -5.30
CA ILE A 144 -22.55 10.32 -5.24
C ILE A 144 -22.39 9.69 -3.86
N LYS A 145 -22.68 10.44 -2.78
CA LYS A 145 -22.66 9.90 -1.40
C LYS A 145 -23.50 8.64 -1.28
N LYS A 146 -24.73 8.68 -1.82
CA LYS A 146 -25.63 7.52 -1.82
C LYS A 146 -25.03 6.32 -2.56
N GLN A 147 -24.43 6.53 -3.74
CA GLN A 147 -23.76 5.46 -4.48
C GLN A 147 -22.58 4.87 -3.70
N LEU A 148 -21.80 5.70 -3.00
CA LEU A 148 -20.68 5.26 -2.15
C LEU A 148 -21.17 4.46 -0.94
N ASP A 149 -22.23 4.91 -0.27
CA ASP A 149 -22.83 4.18 0.85
C ASP A 149 -23.43 2.84 0.41
N GLU A 150 -24.11 2.81 -0.75
CA GLU A 150 -24.60 1.57 -1.35
C GLU A 150 -23.45 0.62 -1.70
N TRP A 151 -22.37 1.15 -2.26
CA TRP A 151 -21.18 0.37 -2.56
C TRP A 151 -20.58 -0.24 -1.28
N LEU A 152 -20.41 0.57 -0.23
CA LEU A 152 -19.83 0.14 1.04
C LEU A 152 -20.69 -0.93 1.71
N ASN A 153 -22.02 -0.74 1.74
CA ASN A 153 -22.96 -1.70 2.30
C ASN A 153 -22.97 -3.04 1.55
N ASN A 154 -22.69 -3.04 0.25
CA ASN A 154 -22.59 -4.29 -0.53
C ASN A 154 -21.31 -5.09 -0.22
N ILE A 155 -20.26 -4.43 0.30
CA ILE A 155 -18.99 -5.06 0.66
C ILE A 155 -19.00 -5.48 2.12
N ASP A 156 -19.31 -4.54 3.02
CA ASP A 156 -19.45 -4.80 4.45
C ASP A 156 -20.61 -3.95 5.02
N PRO A 157 -21.81 -4.54 5.19
CA PRO A 157 -22.98 -3.85 5.76
C PRO A 157 -22.80 -3.35 7.19
N ASN A 158 -21.81 -3.89 7.91
CA ASN A 158 -21.53 -3.53 9.29
C ASN A 158 -20.24 -2.71 9.41
N PHE A 159 -19.70 -2.22 8.29
CA PHE A 159 -18.50 -1.40 8.30
C PHE A 159 -18.75 -0.16 9.13
N LYS A 160 -18.14 -0.15 10.31
CA LYS A 160 -18.06 1.00 11.18
C LYS A 160 -16.58 1.26 11.31
N PRO A 161 -16.03 2.28 10.63
CA PRO A 161 -14.65 2.63 10.88
C PRO A 161 -14.55 2.83 12.38
N ARG A 162 -13.70 2.05 13.06
CA ARG A 162 -13.38 2.39 14.45
C ARG A 162 -12.94 3.82 14.38
N ALA A 163 -13.70 4.74 14.99
CA ALA A 163 -13.44 6.17 14.96
C ALA A 163 -11.92 6.32 14.98
N SER A 164 -11.36 6.66 13.81
CA SER A 164 -9.98 7.08 13.78
C SER A 164 -10.04 8.23 14.77
N ASN A 165 -9.37 8.07 15.90
CA ASN A 165 -9.30 9.17 16.85
C ASN A 165 -8.60 10.26 16.05
N THR A 166 -9.41 11.09 15.41
CA THR A 166 -9.07 12.28 14.63
C THR A 166 -8.66 13.40 15.57
N SER A 167 -8.35 13.06 16.83
CA SER A 167 -7.23 13.73 17.46
C SER A 167 -6.01 13.42 16.59
N GLY A 168 -5.45 14.43 15.93
CA GLY A 168 -4.08 14.41 15.43
C GLY A 168 -3.12 14.17 16.61
N THR A 169 -3.12 12.96 17.15
CA THR A 169 -2.14 12.51 18.12
C THR A 169 -0.88 12.39 17.33
N ARG A 170 -0.07 13.42 17.54
CA ARG A 170 1.39 13.55 17.48
C ARG A 170 2.15 12.29 17.92
N GLU A 171 1.73 11.11 17.52
CA GLU A 171 2.32 9.83 17.88
C GLU A 171 3.44 9.52 16.90
N LEU A 172 4.61 9.20 17.46
CA LEU A 172 5.75 8.72 16.70
C LEU A 172 5.38 7.37 16.07
N GLN A 173 5.34 7.30 14.75
CA GLN A 173 5.15 6.04 14.04
C GLN A 173 6.51 5.36 13.88
N ALA A 174 6.57 4.05 14.10
CA ALA A 174 7.80 3.27 13.97
C ALA A 174 7.50 1.95 13.25
N TYR A 175 8.19 1.69 12.14
CA TYR A 175 8.04 0.50 11.31
C TYR A 175 9.32 -0.34 11.35
N LEU A 176 9.20 -1.64 11.60
CA LEU A 176 10.34 -2.56 11.55
C LEU A 176 10.51 -3.14 10.14
N MET A 177 11.46 -2.63 9.37
CA MET A 177 11.80 -3.16 8.05
C MET A 177 12.88 -4.25 8.18
N ILE A 178 12.69 -5.41 7.54
CA ILE A 178 13.68 -6.52 7.55
C ILE A 178 14.03 -6.97 6.13
N ALA A 179 15.08 -6.38 5.56
CA ALA A 179 15.58 -6.78 4.24
C ALA A 179 16.37 -8.11 4.32
N ILE A 180 16.19 -9.01 3.34
CA ILE A 180 16.81 -10.34 3.31
C ILE A 180 17.58 -10.51 2.00
N ASN A 181 18.87 -10.16 2.03
CA ASN A 181 19.70 -10.24 0.83
C ASN A 181 20.33 -11.63 0.69
N PRO A 182 20.17 -12.32 -0.45
CA PRO A 182 20.89 -13.55 -0.72
C PRO A 182 22.38 -13.26 -0.97
N GLU A 183 23.26 -13.80 -0.12
CA GLU A 183 24.72 -13.66 -0.28
C GLU A 183 25.30 -14.86 -1.05
N LYS A 184 24.83 -16.08 -0.72
CA LYS A 184 25.19 -17.34 -1.36
C LYS A 184 23.98 -18.27 -1.38
N LYS A 185 24.03 -19.39 -2.12
CA LYS A 185 22.93 -20.39 -2.19
C LYS A 185 22.29 -20.72 -0.83
N ASN A 186 23.10 -20.85 0.23
CA ASN A 186 22.65 -21.26 1.56
C ASN A 186 22.74 -20.16 2.63
N GLN A 187 23.22 -18.97 2.29
CA GLN A 187 23.46 -17.87 3.23
C GLN A 187 22.69 -16.64 2.81
N VAL A 188 22.07 -16.00 3.79
CA VAL A 188 21.31 -14.76 3.64
C VAL A 188 21.80 -13.77 4.67
N ARG A 189 21.81 -12.50 4.30
CA ARG A 189 22.07 -11.40 5.21
C ARG A 189 20.75 -10.73 5.54
N ALA A 190 20.37 -10.76 6.80
CA ALA A 190 19.17 -10.10 7.29
C ALA A 190 19.54 -8.74 7.90
N ILE A 191 18.89 -7.69 7.44
CA ILE A 191 19.13 -6.32 7.91
C ILE A 191 17.82 -5.78 8.46
N ALA A 192 17.81 -5.41 9.75
CA ALA A 192 16.66 -4.80 10.38
C ALA A 192 16.89 -3.32 10.68
N THR A 193 15.92 -2.50 10.29
CA THR A 193 15.91 -1.06 10.55
C THR A 193 14.53 -0.67 11.06
N ILE A 194 14.49 0.24 12.03
CA ILE A 194 13.26 0.91 12.42
C ILE A 194 13.19 2.23 11.67
N LEU A 195 12.18 2.39 10.84
CA LEU A 195 11.82 3.67 10.24
C LEU A 195 10.90 4.40 11.20
N CYS A 196 11.41 5.44 11.86
CA CYS A 196 10.59 6.34 12.67
C CYS A 196 10.09 7.50 11.81
N ILE A 197 8.78 7.68 11.72
CA ILE A 197 8.15 8.81 11.06
C ILE A 197 7.55 9.71 12.14
N SER A 198 8.08 10.93 12.21
CA SER A 198 7.54 11.96 13.09
C SER A 198 6.21 12.49 12.55
N PRO A 199 5.35 13.07 13.42
CA PRO A 199 4.11 13.72 12.98
C PRO A 199 4.30 14.87 11.98
N THR A 200 5.52 15.41 11.88
CA THR A 200 5.87 16.47 10.93
C THR A 200 6.44 15.92 9.61
N GLY A 201 6.32 14.62 9.36
CA GLY A 201 6.83 13.96 8.15
C GLY A 201 8.35 13.71 8.13
N LYS A 202 9.11 14.16 9.15
CA LYS A 202 10.55 13.89 9.23
C LYS A 202 10.79 12.43 9.58
N GLN A 203 11.69 11.80 8.82
CA GLN A 203 12.05 10.40 8.99
C GLN A 203 13.39 10.24 9.70
N LYS A 204 13.51 9.16 10.47
CA LYS A 204 14.76 8.71 11.06
C LYS A 204 14.85 7.20 11.00
N GLU A 205 15.86 6.70 10.32
CA GLU A 205 16.22 5.28 10.35
C GLU A 205 17.07 4.97 11.60
N ILE A 206 16.70 3.91 12.32
CA ILE A 206 17.42 3.40 13.48
C ILE A 206 17.77 1.94 13.20
N SER A 207 19.05 1.64 13.05
CA SER A 207 19.48 0.26 12.80
C SER A 207 19.26 -0.62 14.03
N VAL A 208 18.67 -1.80 13.83
CA VAL A 208 18.46 -2.80 14.88
C VAL A 208 19.56 -3.84 14.76
N HIS A 209 20.62 -3.69 15.53
CA HIS A 209 21.74 -4.65 15.52
C HIS A 209 21.49 -5.76 16.54
N LEU A 210 21.47 -7.04 16.17
CA LEU A 210 21.50 -8.11 17.18
C LEU A 210 22.83 -8.14 17.91
N ASN A 211 23.93 -7.88 17.20
CA ASN A 211 25.27 -7.75 17.75
C ASN A 211 25.75 -6.28 17.68
N PRO A 212 25.65 -5.51 18.78
CA PRO A 212 26.07 -4.10 18.80
C PRO A 212 27.59 -3.90 18.72
N GLN A 213 28.39 -4.97 18.83
CA GLN A 213 29.85 -4.90 18.72
C GLN A 213 30.35 -5.06 17.28
N SER A 214 29.46 -5.39 16.34
CA SER A 214 29.80 -5.51 14.92
C SER A 214 29.61 -4.18 14.21
N ASN A 215 30.60 -3.78 13.42
CA ASN A 215 30.49 -2.64 12.50
C ASN A 215 29.69 -2.99 11.23
N GLU A 216 29.32 -4.25 11.05
CA GLU A 216 28.56 -4.69 9.87
C GLU A 216 27.07 -4.39 10.01
N ARG A 217 26.46 -3.86 8.94
CA ARG A 217 25.01 -3.65 8.85
C ARG A 217 24.31 -5.02 8.73
N GLY A 218 23.49 -5.38 9.72
CA GLY A 218 22.73 -6.65 9.72
C GLY A 218 23.48 -7.88 10.24
N VAL A 219 22.90 -9.06 10.00
CA VAL A 219 23.38 -10.36 10.52
C VAL A 219 23.40 -11.39 9.40
N LEU A 220 24.57 -11.99 9.16
CA LEU A 220 24.72 -13.12 8.25
C LEU A 220 24.20 -14.40 8.91
N CYS A 221 23.28 -15.10 8.25
CA CYS A 221 22.72 -16.36 8.74
C CYS A 221 22.42 -17.33 7.59
N THR A 222 22.08 -18.57 7.95
CA THR A 222 21.57 -19.55 6.97
C THR A 222 20.05 -19.39 6.84
N ARG A 223 19.49 -19.78 5.69
CA ARG A 223 18.02 -19.78 5.49
C ARG A 223 17.25 -20.50 6.61
N LYS A 224 17.82 -21.59 7.15
CA LYS A 224 17.25 -22.33 8.29
C LYS A 224 17.22 -21.52 9.60
N LYS A 225 18.18 -20.62 9.82
CA LYS A 225 18.27 -19.78 11.03
C LYS A 225 17.52 -18.46 10.90
N LEU A 226 17.13 -18.07 9.69
CA LEU A 226 16.48 -16.79 9.39
C LEU A 226 15.23 -16.53 10.25
N PRO A 227 14.29 -17.48 10.46
CA PRO A 227 13.11 -17.23 11.29
C PRO A 227 13.48 -16.80 12.74
N ASN A 228 14.48 -17.45 13.33
CA ASN A 228 14.97 -17.11 14.67
C ASN A 228 15.66 -15.73 14.69
N ILE A 229 16.39 -15.38 13.63
CA ILE A 229 16.99 -14.05 13.49
C ILE A 229 15.90 -12.95 13.40
N ILE A 230 14.84 -13.18 12.63
CA ILE A 230 13.69 -12.28 12.53
C ILE A 230 13.03 -12.10 13.91
N GLU A 231 12.78 -13.20 14.61
CA GLU A 231 12.21 -13.16 15.96
C GLU A 231 13.09 -12.35 16.93
N GLN A 232 14.41 -12.54 16.87
CA GLN A 232 15.34 -11.76 17.70
C GLN A 232 15.31 -10.26 17.37
N PHE A 233 15.17 -9.88 16.10
CA PHE A 233 15.00 -8.47 15.74
C PHE A 233 13.73 -7.90 16.35
N ILE A 234 12.60 -8.59 16.18
CA ILE A 234 11.30 -8.21 16.74
C ILE A 234 11.40 -8.04 18.26
N GLN A 235 11.94 -9.04 18.98
CA GLN A 235 12.12 -8.97 20.43
C GLN A 235 13.02 -7.80 20.85
N LYS A 236 14.08 -7.51 20.09
CA LYS A 236 14.97 -6.38 20.37
C LYS A 236 14.25 -5.04 20.20
N VAL A 237 13.43 -4.90 19.16
CA VAL A 237 12.58 -3.72 18.95
C VAL A 237 11.61 -3.56 20.13
N TYR A 238 10.91 -4.63 20.54
CA TYR A 238 10.02 -4.58 21.71
C TYR A 238 10.75 -4.09 22.97
N ARG A 239 11.99 -4.54 23.21
CA ARG A 239 12.78 -4.09 24.37
C ARG A 239 13.18 -2.62 24.25
N MET A 240 13.68 -2.21 23.08
CA MET A 240 14.13 -0.83 22.82
C MET A 240 12.99 0.19 22.94
N PHE A 241 11.78 -0.22 22.56
CA PHE A 241 10.61 0.66 22.46
C PHE A 241 9.46 0.26 23.38
N SER A 242 9.76 -0.46 24.46
CA SER A 242 8.81 -0.85 25.51
C SER A 242 8.03 0.31 26.17
N LYS A 243 8.45 1.55 25.92
CA LYS A 243 7.80 2.79 26.40
C LYS A 243 6.94 3.50 25.33
N LEU A 244 6.95 3.06 24.07
CA LEU A 244 6.07 3.62 23.03
C LEU A 244 4.67 2.99 23.17
N GLN A 245 3.64 3.84 23.25
CA GLN A 245 2.26 3.40 23.48
C GLN A 245 1.68 2.57 22.33
N LYS A 246 2.22 2.68 21.11
CA LYS A 246 1.89 1.84 19.95
C LYS A 246 3.11 1.69 19.03
N ILE A 247 3.41 0.46 18.62
CA ILE A 247 4.36 0.15 17.53
C ILE A 247 3.53 -0.56 16.46
N TYR A 248 3.64 -0.10 15.22
CA TYR A 248 2.97 -0.71 14.08
C TYR A 248 3.95 -1.67 13.39
N TRP A 249 3.52 -2.91 13.19
CA TRP A 249 4.38 -3.98 12.69
C TRP A 249 4.07 -4.22 11.22
N GLY A 250 5.03 -3.97 10.34
CA GLY A 250 4.99 -4.44 8.96
C GLY A 250 6.33 -5.10 8.64
N VAL A 251 6.34 -6.40 8.35
CA VAL A 251 7.58 -7.12 7.99
C VAL A 251 7.70 -7.08 6.47
N PHE A 252 8.54 -6.18 5.97
CA PHE A 252 8.85 -6.10 4.54
C PHE A 252 10.00 -7.03 4.23
N VAL A 253 9.73 -8.10 3.47
CA VAL A 253 10.75 -9.01 2.94
C VAL A 253 11.07 -8.59 1.51
N THR A 254 12.12 -7.81 1.33
CA THR A 254 12.76 -7.64 0.02
C THR A 254 13.65 -8.85 -0.26
N ILE A 255 13.40 -9.56 -1.36
CA ILE A 255 14.14 -10.74 -1.85
C ILE A 255 15.10 -10.32 -2.96
#